data_AF-A0A523DB21-F1
#
_entry.id   AF-A0A523DB21-F1
#
_cell.length_a   1.000
_cell.length_b   1.000
_cell.length_c   1.000
_cell.angle_alpha   90.00
_cell.angle_beta   90.00
_cell.angle_gamma   90.00
#
_symmetry.space_group_name_H-M   'P 1'
#
loop_
_entity.id
_entity.type
_entity.pdbx_description
1 polymer ?
#
loop_
_entity_poly.entity_id
_entity_poly.type
_entity_poly.pdbx_seq_one_letter_code
_entity_poly.pdbx_strand_id
1 'polypeptide(L)'
;MASQRKYQFIDRKQQVRFAISVALFSLLFPLLFLGLAVSPSLSGLLIGEDAARIQPMLDQFIDFSVSHWWLALLSLVFVSVASILFSHLIFGPMRRFEIALTQKKEFPDEPVFCQLRKGDYFHEFSWLFGEVLNGLKPTEASLRSTEEQVLETEKIHRAPADPA
;
A
#
# COMPACT_ATOMS: atom_id res chain seq x y z
N MET A 1 -21.31 27.65 -7.85
CA MET A 1 -21.08 26.24 -7.47
C MET A 1 -19.96 25.67 -8.33
N ALA A 2 -18.73 25.68 -7.82
CA ALA A 2 -17.56 25.24 -8.59
C ALA A 2 -17.58 23.71 -8.72
N SER A 3 -17.66 23.19 -9.96
CA SER A 3 -17.55 21.76 -10.20
C SER A 3 -16.17 21.29 -9.76
N GLN A 4 -16.07 20.61 -8.63
CA GLN A 4 -14.84 19.94 -8.22
C GLN A 4 -14.54 18.84 -9.25
N ARG A 5 -13.59 19.10 -10.16
CA ARG A 5 -13.11 18.10 -11.11
C ARG A 5 -12.62 16.88 -10.33
N LYS A 6 -13.29 15.74 -10.52
CA LYS A 6 -12.84 14.42 -10.09
C LYS A 6 -11.59 14.02 -10.89
N TYR A 7 -10.43 14.54 -10.52
CA TYR A 7 -9.17 14.04 -11.08
C TYR A 7 -8.90 12.64 -10.52
N GLN A 8 -9.27 11.61 -11.29
CA GLN A 8 -8.87 10.21 -11.05
C GLN A 8 -7.36 10.00 -11.30
N PHE A 9 -6.77 10.86 -12.14
CA PHE A 9 -5.35 10.84 -12.48
C PHE A 9 -4.62 11.90 -11.66
N ILE A 10 -4.09 11.49 -10.51
CA ILE A 10 -3.32 12.36 -9.61
C ILE A 10 -1.85 12.39 -10.04
N ASP A 11 -1.29 11.23 -10.42
CA ASP A 11 0.06 11.11 -10.99
C ASP A 11 0.06 10.08 -12.14
N ARG A 12 -0.14 10.57 -13.38
CA ARG A 12 -0.19 9.70 -14.57
C ARG A 12 1.09 8.90 -14.75
N LYS A 13 2.26 9.45 -14.40
CA LYS A 13 3.55 8.78 -14.60
C LYS A 13 3.69 7.61 -13.65
N GLN A 14 3.36 7.80 -12.37
CA GLN A 14 3.38 6.72 -11.39
C GLN A 14 2.32 5.67 -11.67
N GLN A 15 1.10 6.08 -12.05
CA GLN A 15 0.02 5.15 -12.39
C GLN A 15 0.35 4.30 -13.62
N VAL A 16 0.96 4.87 -14.66
CA VAL A 16 1.41 4.12 -15.84
C VAL A 16 2.56 3.18 -15.49
N ARG A 17 3.56 3.63 -14.72
CA ARG A 17 4.65 2.75 -14.25
C ARG A 17 4.09 1.57 -13.45
N PHE A 18 3.14 1.82 -12.55
CA PHE A 18 2.47 0.78 -11.79
C PHE A 18 1.71 -0.19 -12.68
N ALA A 19 0.93 0.30 -13.66
CA ALA A 19 0.23 -0.56 -14.59
C ALA A 19 1.18 -1.43 -15.42
N ILE A 20 2.29 -0.86 -15.92
CA ILE A 20 3.33 -1.61 -16.63
C ILE A 20 3.93 -2.69 -15.72
N SER A 21 4.26 -2.35 -14.46
CA SER A 21 4.77 -3.34 -13.51
C SER A 21 3.77 -4.47 -13.28
N VAL A 22 2.50 -4.15 -13.02
CA VAL A 22 1.44 -5.17 -12.82
C VAL A 22 1.26 -6.01 -14.08
N ALA A 23 1.27 -5.40 -15.27
CA ALA A 23 1.20 -6.10 -16.55
C ALA A 23 2.38 -7.08 -16.72
N LEU A 24 3.61 -6.62 -16.50
CA LEU A 24 4.80 -7.47 -16.58
C LEU A 24 4.76 -8.61 -15.57
N PHE A 25 4.39 -8.34 -14.31
CA PHE A 25 4.24 -9.37 -13.28
C PHE A 25 3.11 -10.35 -13.61
N SER A 26 2.02 -9.89 -14.22
CA SER A 26 0.92 -10.76 -14.66
C SER A 26 1.33 -11.73 -15.77
N LEU A 27 2.35 -11.38 -16.56
CA LEU A 27 2.90 -12.24 -17.60
C LEU A 27 3.84 -13.32 -17.06
N LEU A 28 4.41 -13.16 -15.85
CA LEU A 28 5.34 -14.15 -15.31
C LEU A 28 4.69 -15.53 -15.15
N PHE A 29 3.46 -15.61 -14.68
CA PHE A 29 2.80 -16.90 -14.44
C PHE A 29 2.46 -17.65 -15.74
N PRO A 30 1.84 -17.01 -16.76
CA PRO A 30 1.66 -17.64 -18.08
C PRO A 30 2.97 -18.03 -18.75
N LEU A 31 4.01 -17.19 -18.65
CA LEU A 31 5.33 -17.49 -19.24
C LEU A 31 6.00 -18.66 -18.55
N LEU A 32 5.94 -18.73 -17.21
CA LEU A 32 6.41 -19.88 -16.44
C LEU A 32 5.68 -21.14 -16.89
N PHE A 33 4.36 -21.10 -16.95
CA PHE A 33 3.53 -22.24 -17.34
C PHE A 33 3.82 -22.69 -18.78
N LEU A 34 3.98 -21.75 -19.72
CA LEU A 34 4.37 -22.05 -21.10
C LEU A 34 5.77 -22.68 -21.17
N GLY A 35 6.73 -22.17 -20.39
CA GLY A 35 8.07 -22.74 -20.30
C GLY A 35 8.07 -24.19 -19.78
N LEU A 36 7.20 -24.50 -18.81
CA LEU A 36 6.98 -25.86 -18.32
C LEU A 36 6.30 -26.76 -19.37
N ALA A 37 5.33 -26.21 -20.10
CA ALA A 37 4.58 -26.96 -21.11
C ALA A 37 5.43 -27.34 -22.34
N VAL A 38 6.33 -26.46 -22.76
CA VAL A 38 7.14 -26.63 -23.99
C VAL A 38 8.42 -27.44 -23.73
N SER A 39 8.84 -27.64 -22.48
CA SER A 39 10.08 -28.34 -22.14
C SER A 39 9.82 -29.70 -21.47
N PRO A 40 9.95 -30.82 -22.22
CA PRO A 40 9.79 -32.17 -21.68
C PRO A 40 10.75 -32.50 -20.53
N SER A 41 11.95 -31.91 -20.54
CA SER A 41 12.94 -32.09 -19.48
C SER A 41 12.54 -31.39 -18.18
N LEU A 42 11.91 -30.21 -18.26
CA LEU A 42 11.42 -29.48 -17.10
C LEU A 42 10.13 -30.12 -16.55
N SER A 43 9.22 -30.55 -17.42
CA SER A 43 8.01 -31.27 -17.00
C SER A 43 8.36 -32.62 -16.37
N GLY A 44 9.30 -33.37 -16.94
CA GLY A 44 9.80 -34.62 -16.35
C GLY A 44 10.52 -34.43 -15.01
N LEU A 45 11.25 -33.32 -14.83
CA LEU A 45 11.93 -32.99 -13.57
C LEU A 45 10.94 -32.58 -12.46
N LEU A 46 9.90 -31.82 -12.79
CA LEU A 46 8.98 -31.24 -11.80
C LEU A 46 7.75 -32.13 -11.52
N ILE A 47 7.32 -32.92 -12.51
CA ILE A 47 6.09 -33.71 -12.45
C ILE A 47 6.38 -35.22 -12.41
N GLY A 48 7.59 -35.67 -12.76
CA GLY A 48 7.99 -37.07 -12.63
C GLY A 48 7.28 -38.00 -13.62
N GLU A 49 6.99 -39.24 -13.21
CA GLU A 49 6.36 -40.27 -14.06
C GLU A 49 4.99 -39.86 -14.64
N ASP A 50 4.30 -38.91 -13.99
CA ASP A 50 3.02 -38.37 -14.48
C ASP A 50 3.18 -37.42 -15.68
N ALA A 51 4.40 -36.99 -16.03
CA ALA A 51 4.64 -36.10 -17.16
C ALA A 51 4.09 -36.67 -18.48
N ALA A 52 4.27 -37.98 -18.72
CA ALA A 52 3.75 -38.65 -19.91
C ALA A 52 2.21 -38.70 -19.95
N ARG A 53 1.56 -38.71 -18.77
CA ARG A 53 0.10 -38.71 -18.64
C ARG A 53 -0.50 -37.32 -18.90
N ILE A 54 0.22 -36.26 -18.55
CA ILE A 54 -0.25 -34.87 -18.64
C ILE A 54 0.16 -34.22 -19.97
N GLN A 55 1.15 -34.77 -20.68
CA GLN A 55 1.58 -34.32 -22.01
C GLN A 55 0.43 -34.02 -22.99
N PRO A 56 -0.59 -34.88 -23.20
CA PRO A 56 -1.68 -34.56 -24.12
C PRO A 56 -2.53 -33.36 -23.67
N MET A 57 -2.65 -33.11 -22.36
CA MET A 57 -3.31 -31.89 -21.86
C MET A 57 -2.44 -30.65 -22.09
N LEU A 58 -1.12 -30.77 -21.96
CA LEU A 58 -0.17 -29.68 -22.25
C LEU A 58 -0.19 -29.33 -23.74
N ASP A 59 -0.21 -30.33 -24.62
CA ASP A 59 -0.27 -30.12 -26.07
C ASP A 59 -1.58 -29.40 -26.46
N GLN A 60 -2.72 -29.85 -25.93
CA GLN A 60 -4.01 -29.16 -26.13
C GLN A 60 -4.01 -27.73 -25.60
N PHE A 61 -3.36 -27.49 -24.46
CA PHE A 61 -3.23 -26.15 -23.89
C PHE A 61 -2.34 -25.24 -24.76
N ILE A 62 -1.25 -25.77 -25.31
CA ILE A 62 -0.39 -25.04 -26.25
C ILE A 62 -1.17 -24.68 -27.51
N ASP A 63 -1.87 -25.65 -28.12
CA ASP A 63 -2.66 -25.42 -29.33
C ASP A 63 -3.76 -24.37 -29.09
N PHE A 64 -4.43 -24.45 -27.94
CA PHE A 64 -5.41 -23.45 -27.52
C PHE A 64 -4.77 -22.07 -27.37
N SER A 65 -3.61 -21.99 -26.70
CA SER A 65 -2.90 -20.74 -26.44
C SER A 65 -2.39 -20.08 -27.71
N VAL A 66 -1.90 -20.86 -28.67
CA VAL A 66 -1.45 -20.37 -29.99
C VAL A 66 -2.65 -19.88 -30.81
N SER A 67 -3.73 -20.66 -30.85
CA SER A 67 -4.94 -20.31 -31.61
C SER A 67 -5.68 -19.10 -31.04
N HIS A 68 -5.60 -18.89 -29.72
CA HIS A 68 -6.31 -17.83 -29.00
C HIS A 68 -5.37 -16.86 -28.28
N TRP A 69 -4.18 -16.60 -28.84
CA TRP A 69 -3.19 -15.69 -28.25
C TRP A 69 -3.76 -14.30 -27.92
N TRP A 70 -4.76 -13.85 -28.68
CA TRP A 70 -5.46 -12.58 -28.48
C TRP A 70 -6.21 -12.51 -27.13
N LEU A 71 -6.61 -13.64 -26.53
CA LEU A 71 -7.18 -13.68 -25.19
C LEU A 71 -6.17 -13.25 -24.13
N ALA A 72 -4.90 -13.61 -24.31
CA ALA A 72 -3.82 -13.17 -23.43
C ALA A 72 -3.55 -11.66 -23.59
N LEU A 73 -3.66 -11.13 -24.81
CA LEU A 73 -3.59 -9.68 -25.04
C LEU A 73 -4.77 -8.95 -24.36
N LEU A 74 -5.99 -9.48 -24.52
CA LEU A 74 -7.19 -8.91 -23.93
C LEU A 74 -7.12 -8.91 -22.41
N SER A 75 -6.66 -10.01 -21.80
CA SER A 75 -6.48 -10.12 -20.36
C SER A 75 -5.40 -9.14 -19.87
N LEU A 76 -4.31 -8.97 -20.60
CA LEU A 76 -3.26 -8.00 -20.27
C LEU A 76 -3.79 -6.56 -20.30
N VAL A 77 -4.58 -6.20 -21.32
CA VAL A 77 -5.23 -4.89 -21.41
C VAL A 77 -6.21 -4.70 -20.25
N PHE A 78 -7.04 -5.71 -19.96
CA PHE A 78 -8.00 -5.67 -18.87
C PHE A 78 -7.31 -5.45 -17.52
N VAL A 79 -6.28 -6.26 -17.20
CA VAL A 79 -5.49 -6.14 -15.97
C VAL A 79 -4.81 -4.77 -15.88
N SER A 80 -4.27 -4.25 -16.99
CA SER A 80 -3.63 -2.93 -17.01
C SER A 80 -4.62 -1.80 -16.75
N VAL A 81 -5.80 -1.84 -17.39
CA VAL A 81 -6.86 -0.85 -17.19
C VAL A 81 -7.39 -0.94 -15.76
N ALA A 82 -7.67 -2.15 -15.25
CA ALA A 82 -8.09 -2.36 -13.88
C ALA A 82 -7.04 -1.82 -12.90
N SER A 83 -5.76 -2.12 -13.11
CA SER A 83 -4.65 -1.61 -12.31
C SER A 83 -4.63 -0.08 -12.25
N ILE A 84 -4.77 0.61 -13.39
CA ILE A 84 -4.89 2.07 -13.42
C ILE A 84 -6.12 2.53 -12.63
N LEU A 85 -7.27 1.90 -12.86
CA LEU A 85 -8.52 2.26 -12.19
C LEU A 85 -8.45 2.07 -10.68
N PHE A 86 -7.69 1.11 -10.15
CA PHE A 86 -7.53 0.92 -8.71
C PHE A 86 -6.32 1.66 -8.12
N SER A 87 -5.35 2.06 -8.95
CA SER A 87 -4.13 2.74 -8.51
C SER A 87 -4.39 4.06 -7.77
N HIS A 88 -5.50 4.75 -8.07
CA HIS A 88 -5.85 6.00 -7.40
C HIS A 88 -6.11 5.82 -5.88
N LEU A 89 -6.50 4.62 -5.44
CA LEU A 89 -6.70 4.28 -4.04
C LEU A 89 -5.39 4.26 -3.23
N ILE A 90 -4.24 4.16 -3.92
CA ILE A 90 -2.90 4.14 -3.32
C ILE A 90 -2.20 5.48 -3.55
N PHE A 91 -2.12 5.91 -4.81
CA PHE A 91 -1.39 7.14 -5.17
C PHE A 91 -2.09 8.41 -4.70
N GLY A 92 -3.43 8.38 -4.55
CA GLY A 92 -4.18 9.52 -4.02
C GLY A 92 -3.78 9.85 -2.58
N PRO A 93 -3.83 8.87 -1.66
CA PRO A 93 -3.29 9.02 -0.31
C PRO A 93 -1.82 9.42 -0.29
N MET A 94 -0.97 8.77 -1.10
CA MET A 94 0.47 9.07 -1.12
C MET A 94 0.74 10.54 -1.44
N ARG A 95 0.02 11.10 -2.41
CA ARG A 95 0.15 12.53 -2.76
C ARG A 95 -0.34 13.44 -1.63
N ARG A 96 -1.37 13.04 -0.88
CA ARG A 96 -1.85 13.80 0.29
C ARG A 96 -0.81 13.79 1.42
N PHE A 97 -0.13 12.67 1.63
CA PHE A 97 0.97 12.60 2.60
C PHE A 97 2.14 13.50 2.20
N GLU A 98 2.53 13.49 0.92
CA GLU A 98 3.58 14.38 0.41
C GLU A 98 3.24 15.86 0.65
N ILE A 99 2.00 16.28 0.32
CA ILE A 99 1.53 17.65 0.55
C ILE A 99 1.57 18.00 2.05
N ALA A 100 1.13 17.08 2.90
CA ALA A 100 1.15 17.28 4.35
C ALA A 100 2.57 17.47 4.89
N LEU A 101 3.56 16.71 4.38
CA LEU A 101 4.98 16.88 4.74
C LEU A 101 5.52 18.23 4.28
N THR A 102 5.22 18.62 3.04
CA THR A 102 5.65 19.92 2.50
C THR A 102 5.06 21.06 3.33
N GLN A 103 3.77 20.99 3.67
CA GLN A 103 3.12 21.98 4.53
C GLN A 103 3.77 22.05 5.91
N LYS A 104 4.04 20.90 6.56
CA LYS A 104 4.68 20.87 7.87
C LYS A 104 6.11 21.42 7.83
N LYS A 105 6.83 21.18 6.74
CA LYS A 105 8.17 21.71 6.51
C LYS A 105 8.17 23.24 6.35
N GLU A 106 7.18 23.78 5.65
CA GLU A 106 7.04 25.22 5.41
C GLU A 106 6.48 25.98 6.61
N PHE A 107 5.56 25.35 7.35
CA PHE A 107 4.88 25.92 8.52
C PHE A 107 4.94 24.95 9.72
N PRO A 108 6.07 24.89 10.45
CA PRO A 108 6.29 23.91 11.51
C PRO A 108 5.30 23.98 12.68
N ASP A 109 4.80 25.17 12.99
CA ASP A 109 3.90 25.38 14.14
C ASP A 109 2.42 25.16 13.78
N GLU A 110 2.08 25.07 12.50
CA GLU A 110 0.71 24.87 12.06
C GLU A 110 0.30 23.38 12.10
N PRO A 111 -0.93 23.06 12.55
CA PRO A 111 -1.43 21.71 12.51
C PRO A 111 -1.80 21.31 11.07
N VAL A 112 -1.32 20.14 10.64
CA VAL A 112 -1.58 19.59 9.31
C VAL A 112 -2.61 18.48 9.40
N PHE A 113 -3.67 18.59 8.59
CA PHE A 113 -4.74 17.60 8.53
C PHE A 113 -4.60 16.74 7.27
N CYS A 114 -4.21 15.48 7.44
CA CYS A 114 -4.25 14.51 6.37
C CYS A 114 -5.54 13.71 6.45
N GLN A 115 -6.64 14.24 5.88
CA GLN A 115 -7.88 13.47 5.72
C GLN A 115 -7.85 12.72 4.38
N LEU A 116 -8.24 11.45 4.36
CA LEU A 116 -8.38 10.66 3.13
C LEU A 116 -9.84 10.55 2.69
N ARG A 117 -10.08 10.15 1.45
CA ARG A 117 -11.45 9.86 0.96
C ARG A 117 -11.92 8.53 1.54
N LYS A 118 -13.23 8.38 1.77
CA LYS A 118 -13.81 7.18 2.40
C LYS A 118 -13.38 5.83 1.79
N GLY A 119 -13.03 5.78 0.51
CA GLY A 119 -12.60 4.55 -0.17
C GLY A 119 -11.09 4.30 -0.22
N ASP A 120 -10.27 5.22 0.27
CA ASP A 120 -8.81 5.09 0.23
C ASP A 120 -8.31 4.04 1.25
N TYR A 121 -7.18 3.37 0.98
CA TYR A 121 -6.70 2.27 1.83
C TYR A 121 -6.08 2.70 3.17
N PHE A 122 -5.42 3.86 3.22
CA PHE A 122 -4.48 4.20 4.30
C PHE A 122 -5.09 5.03 5.44
N HIS A 123 -6.36 4.81 5.81
CA HIS A 123 -7.04 5.64 6.84
C HIS A 123 -6.36 5.60 8.19
N GLU A 124 -6.02 4.41 8.69
CA GLU A 124 -5.34 4.24 9.98
C GLU A 124 -3.96 4.89 9.97
N PHE A 125 -3.18 4.65 8.91
CA PHE A 125 -1.89 5.30 8.71
C PHE A 125 -2.04 6.82 8.65
N SER A 126 -3.08 7.34 7.98
CA SER A 126 -3.34 8.78 7.89
C SER A 126 -3.58 9.43 9.25
N TRP A 127 -4.27 8.72 10.14
CA TRP A 127 -4.50 9.18 11.50
C TRP A 127 -3.19 9.25 12.30
N LEU A 128 -2.42 8.15 12.32
CA LEU A 128 -1.12 8.09 13.01
C LEU A 128 -0.12 9.10 12.43
N PHE A 129 -0.13 9.27 11.12
CA PHE A 129 0.69 10.25 10.42
C PHE A 129 0.37 11.69 10.86
N GLY A 130 -0.92 12.02 10.98
CA GLY A 130 -1.36 13.30 11.53
C GLY A 130 -0.95 13.50 12.98
N GLU A 131 -0.99 12.44 13.80
CA GLU A 131 -0.55 12.49 15.20
C GLU A 131 0.95 12.79 15.30
N VAL A 132 1.78 12.10 14.51
CA VAL A 132 3.23 12.32 14.47
C VAL A 132 3.56 13.73 13.99
N LEU A 133 2.92 14.21 12.92
CA LEU A 133 3.21 15.54 12.37
C LEU A 133 2.76 16.69 13.29
N ASN A 134 1.72 16.50 14.08
CA ASN A 134 1.20 17.54 14.96
C ASN A 134 1.71 17.43 16.39
N GLY A 135 2.55 16.43 16.66
CA GLY A 135 2.96 16.04 18.00
C GLY A 135 1.90 15.14 18.65
N LEU A 136 2.37 14.11 19.36
CA LEU A 136 1.55 13.38 20.29
C LEU A 136 1.04 14.39 21.31
N LYS A 137 -0.28 14.64 21.35
CA LYS A 137 -0.84 15.33 22.51
C LYS A 137 -0.44 14.46 23.70
N PRO A 138 0.33 14.95 24.68
CA PRO A 138 0.58 14.17 25.88
C PRO A 138 -0.79 13.78 26.42
N THR A 139 -1.04 12.48 26.51
CA THR A 139 -2.24 11.94 27.13
C THR A 139 -2.37 12.66 28.47
N GLU A 140 -3.49 13.35 28.71
CA GLU A 140 -3.67 14.19 29.92
C GLU A 140 -3.39 13.41 31.22
N ALA A 141 -3.46 12.07 31.16
CA ALA A 141 -3.03 11.14 32.20
C ALA A 141 -1.53 11.24 32.57
N SER A 142 -0.63 11.43 31.60
CA SER A 142 0.82 11.58 31.82
C SER A 142 1.19 12.92 32.45
N LEU A 143 0.46 13.99 32.12
CA LEU A 143 0.70 15.31 32.71
C LEU A 143 0.17 15.37 34.15
N ARG A 144 -1.01 14.79 34.41
CA ARG A 144 -1.56 14.68 35.78
C ARG A 144 -0.68 13.85 36.70
N SER A 145 -0.12 12.72 36.23
CA SER A 145 0.77 11.89 37.06
C SER A 145 2.07 12.62 37.43
N THR A 146 2.59 13.46 36.54
CA THR A 146 3.80 14.23 36.81
C THR A 146 3.53 15.40 37.74
N GLU A 147 2.41 16.11 37.59
CA GLU A 147 2.02 17.18 38.52
C GLU A 147 1.73 16.64 39.93
N GLU A 148 1.04 15.51 40.06
CA GLU A 148 0.78 14.86 41.36
C GLU A 148 2.09 14.41 42.04
N GLN A 149 3.03 13.83 41.30
CA GLN A 149 4.33 13.42 41.84
C GLN A 149 5.22 14.59 42.28
N VAL A 150 5.18 15.71 41.56
CA VAL A 150 5.93 16.93 41.93
C VAL A 150 5.34 17.55 43.20
N LEU A 151 4.00 17.60 43.32
CA LEU A 151 3.31 18.08 44.51
C LEU A 151 3.52 17.20 45.74
N GLU A 152 3.60 15.89 45.56
CA GLU A 152 3.88 14.94 46.65
C GLU A 152 5.34 15.08 47.14
N THR A 153 6.28 15.24 46.22
CA THR A 153 7.71 15.46 46.54
C THR A 153 7.94 16.80 47.25
N GLU A 154 7.24 17.86 46.85
CA GLU A 154 7.34 19.18 47.49
C GLU A 154 6.73 19.17 48.92
N LYS A 155 5.65 18.42 49.14
CA LYS A 155 5.06 18.23 50.49
C LYS A 155 5.99 17.45 51.43
N ILE A 156 6.69 16.45 50.93
CA ILE A 156 7.67 15.68 51.72
C ILE A 156 8.86 16.55 52.11
N HIS A 157 9.30 17.47 51.23
CA HIS A 157 10.45 18.33 51.50
C HIS A 157 10.14 19.54 52.41
N ARG A 158 8.87 19.95 52.53
CA ARG A 158 8.43 21.04 53.43
C ARG A 158 7.92 20.59 54.80
N ALA A 159 7.86 19.29 55.08
CA ALA A 159 7.45 18.82 56.39
C ALA A 159 8.47 19.30 57.45
N PRO A 160 8.09 20.10 58.45
CA PRO A 160 9.01 20.54 59.49
C PRO A 160 9.47 19.33 60.29
N ALA A 161 10.79 19.20 60.47
CA ALA A 161 11.37 18.23 61.38
C ALA A 161 10.90 18.55 62.80
N ASP A 162 10.01 17.71 63.32
CA ASP A 162 9.48 17.81 64.67
C ASP A 162 10.64 17.63 65.67
N PRO A 163 10.96 18.61 66.53
CA PRO A 163 11.97 18.45 67.55
C PRO A 163 11.37 17.65 68.72
N ALA A 164 11.99 16.50 69.00
CA ALA A 164 11.72 15.65 70.17
C ALA A 164 12.05 16.34 71.50
#